data_AF-A0A2N3K558-F1
#
_entry.id   AF-A0A2N3K558-F1
#
_cell.length_a   1.000
_cell.length_b   1.000
_cell.length_c   1.000
_cell.angle_alpha   90.00
_cell.angle_beta   90.00
_cell.angle_gamma   90.00
#
_symmetry.space_group_name_H-M   'P 1'
#
loop_
_entity.id
_entity.type
_entity.pdbx_description
1 polymer ?
#
loop_
_entity_poly.entity_id
_entity_poly.type
_entity_poly.pdbx_seq_one_letter_code
_entity_poly.pdbx_strand_id
1 'polypeptide(L)'
;MRKKTLLAAALLSASALTLTACGGSAESDKPVASVSSDVATEKAATVLDQPFKKPDLVLTDTQGKKFDLRERTAGKPTLLYFGYTNCPDVCPLTMSNIAIAKKALPKADQENLQVVFVSTDPEHDTPEVLGSWLKGQDPDFIGLTGDFATIQGGARTIGISIDEPTKDKNGKRVSMHGKQVIAFSPKDDAGYVMYGDDATADDYQKDLPKLLTGAKP
;
A
#
# COMPACT_ATOMS: atom_id res chain seq x y z
N MET A 1 -16.60 57.13 65.34
CA MET A 1 -15.32 57.48 64.67
C MET A 1 -15.36 56.98 63.23
N ARG A 2 -15.00 57.86 62.28
CA ARG A 2 -14.64 57.64 60.85
C ARG A 2 -15.48 56.62 60.06
N LYS A 3 -16.52 57.09 59.34
CA LYS A 3 -16.55 57.40 57.89
C LYS A 3 -16.58 56.12 57.01
N LYS A 4 -17.75 55.74 56.46
CA LYS A 4 -18.30 56.09 55.11
C LYS A 4 -17.53 55.35 53.99
N THR A 5 -18.05 54.76 52.92
CA THR A 5 -19.36 54.58 52.24
C THR A 5 -18.97 53.88 50.92
N LEU A 6 -19.63 52.79 50.49
CA LEU A 6 -20.67 52.70 49.44
C LEU A 6 -20.15 52.24 48.06
N LEU A 7 -20.90 51.27 47.53
CA LEU A 7 -21.49 51.17 46.19
C LEU A 7 -20.60 51.32 44.94
N ALA A 8 -20.53 50.20 44.22
CA ALA A 8 -21.01 50.00 42.85
C ALA A 8 -21.05 51.20 41.88
N ALA A 9 -20.47 51.01 40.69
CA ALA A 9 -21.10 51.42 39.42
C ALA A 9 -20.40 50.74 38.24
N ALA A 10 -21.19 50.01 37.44
CA ALA A 10 -20.89 49.66 36.07
C ALA A 10 -21.17 50.87 35.18
N LEU A 11 -20.28 51.17 34.23
CA LEU A 11 -20.51 52.17 33.18
C LEU A 11 -19.93 51.65 31.86
N LEU A 12 -20.82 51.54 30.87
CA LEU A 12 -20.55 51.35 29.45
C LEU A 12 -19.77 52.54 28.89
N SER A 13 -18.84 52.29 27.97
CA SER A 13 -18.23 53.34 27.16
C SER A 13 -17.91 52.80 25.78
N ALA A 14 -18.71 53.21 24.79
CA ALA A 14 -18.39 53.10 23.38
C ALA A 14 -17.33 54.16 23.03
N SER A 15 -16.35 53.82 22.20
CA SER A 15 -15.46 54.81 21.57
C SER A 15 -14.98 54.26 20.23
N ALA A 16 -15.59 54.77 19.16
CA ALA A 16 -15.00 54.76 17.83
C ALA A 16 -14.01 55.92 17.74
N LEU A 17 -12.76 55.62 17.38
CA LEU A 17 -11.74 56.61 17.03
C LEU A 17 -11.01 56.14 15.79
N THR A 18 -11.25 56.85 14.70
CA THR A 18 -10.52 56.79 13.44
C THR A 18 -9.21 57.55 13.59
N LEU A 19 -8.08 56.93 13.22
CA LEU A 19 -6.79 57.61 13.05
C LEU A 19 -6.11 57.14 11.76
N THR A 20 -5.99 58.09 10.86
CA THR A 20 -5.21 58.15 9.63
C THR A 20 -3.71 58.04 9.93
N ALA A 21 -2.91 57.35 9.11
CA ALA A 21 -1.63 57.85 8.56
C ALA A 21 -0.84 56.76 7.82
N CYS A 22 -0.23 57.19 6.72
CA CYS A 22 0.57 56.42 5.78
C CYS A 22 2.00 56.15 6.26
N GLY A 23 2.55 54.99 5.85
CA GLY A 23 3.93 54.87 5.38
C GLY A 23 5.00 54.44 6.40
N GLY A 24 5.56 53.23 6.21
CA GLY A 24 6.90 52.88 6.69
C GLY A 24 7.11 51.48 7.25
N SER A 25 7.19 50.48 6.37
CA SER A 25 7.98 49.22 6.37
C SER A 25 8.21 48.35 7.63
N ALA A 26 8.03 47.04 7.36
CA ALA A 26 8.53 45.83 8.04
C ALA A 26 7.76 45.33 9.28
N GLU A 27 6.87 44.34 9.08
CA GLU A 27 7.15 42.94 9.44
C GLU A 27 6.04 42.06 8.84
N SER A 28 6.42 40.87 8.39
CA SER A 28 5.65 39.96 7.56
C SER A 28 4.52 39.26 8.32
N ASP A 29 3.28 39.41 7.85
CA ASP A 29 2.24 38.42 8.13
C ASP A 29 1.26 38.33 6.96
N LYS A 30 1.72 37.69 5.88
CA LYS A 30 0.80 37.08 4.92
C LYS A 30 0.54 35.67 5.44
N PRO A 31 -0.72 35.20 5.53
CA PRO A 31 -0.96 33.79 5.76
C PRO A 31 -0.28 33.02 4.64
N VAL A 32 0.74 32.26 5.03
CA VAL A 32 1.46 31.32 4.18
C VAL A 32 0.48 30.22 3.79
N ALA A 33 0.41 30.00 2.48
CA ALA A 33 -0.25 28.90 1.80
C ALA A 33 -1.77 28.79 2.03
N SER A 34 -2.54 29.34 1.09
CA SER A 34 -3.70 28.59 0.62
C SER A 34 -3.17 27.27 0.08
N VAL A 35 -3.32 26.20 0.84
CA VAL A 35 -3.24 24.86 0.26
C VAL A 35 -4.45 24.78 -0.66
N SER A 36 -4.26 25.13 -1.93
CA SER A 36 -5.04 24.48 -2.97
C SER A 36 -4.78 23.01 -2.76
N SER A 37 -5.74 22.32 -2.16
CA SER A 37 -5.91 20.89 -2.36
C SER A 37 -6.33 20.70 -3.81
N ASP A 38 -5.44 21.08 -4.73
CA ASP A 38 -5.26 20.28 -5.92
C ASP A 38 -4.80 18.94 -5.34
N VAL A 39 -5.79 18.08 -5.11
CA VAL A 39 -5.61 16.65 -5.14
C VAL A 39 -5.10 16.39 -6.55
N ALA A 40 -3.81 16.69 -6.78
CA ALA A 40 -3.05 16.08 -7.84
C ALA A 40 -3.40 14.61 -7.69
N THR A 41 -3.98 14.06 -8.74
CA THR A 41 -4.40 12.67 -8.81
C THR A 41 -3.16 11.84 -8.51
N GLU A 42 -2.93 11.53 -7.22
CA GLU A 42 -1.82 10.70 -6.76
C GLU A 42 -2.00 9.41 -7.54
N LYS A 43 -1.07 9.14 -8.46
CA LYS A 43 -1.16 7.95 -9.27
C LYS A 43 -1.05 6.76 -8.31
N ALA A 44 -2.06 5.89 -8.30
CA ALA A 44 -2.05 4.63 -7.56
C ALA A 44 -0.79 3.76 -7.83
N ALA A 45 -0.12 4.02 -8.96
CA ALA A 45 1.12 3.40 -9.38
C ALA A 45 2.30 4.41 -9.38
N THR A 46 3.39 4.04 -8.71
CA THR A 46 4.68 4.74 -8.77
C THR A 46 5.65 3.95 -9.64
N VAL A 47 6.16 4.56 -10.70
CA VAL A 47 7.27 3.97 -11.49
C VAL A 47 8.58 4.24 -10.77
N LEU A 48 9.40 3.20 -10.58
CA LEU A 48 10.65 3.29 -9.84
C LEU A 48 11.80 3.71 -10.77
N ASP A 49 12.54 4.75 -10.38
CA ASP A 49 13.76 5.18 -11.08
C ASP A 49 14.90 4.16 -10.94
N GLN A 50 14.89 3.41 -9.84
CA GLN A 50 15.80 2.30 -9.55
C GLN A 50 14.97 1.03 -9.37
N PRO A 51 14.78 0.24 -10.45
CA PRO A 51 14.02 -0.99 -10.37
C PRO A 51 14.65 -1.99 -9.39
N PHE A 52 13.80 -2.69 -8.65
CA PHE A 52 14.22 -3.75 -7.75
C PHE A 52 14.67 -5.00 -8.51
N LYS A 53 15.62 -5.75 -7.95
CA LYS A 53 15.85 -7.13 -8.37
C LYS A 53 14.76 -8.02 -7.77
N LYS A 54 14.17 -8.91 -8.57
CA LYS A 54 13.21 -9.92 -8.08
C LYS A 54 13.81 -10.70 -6.90
N PRO A 55 13.10 -10.83 -5.75
CA PRO A 55 13.61 -11.56 -4.58
C PRO A 55 14.06 -12.97 -4.93
N ASP A 56 15.12 -13.44 -4.25
CA ASP A 56 15.60 -14.82 -4.39
C ASP A 56 14.85 -15.73 -3.42
N LEU A 57 13.61 -16.05 -3.75
CA LEU A 57 12.71 -16.79 -2.87
C LEU A 57 12.48 -18.20 -3.41
N VAL A 58 12.96 -19.19 -2.66
CA VAL A 58 12.61 -20.60 -2.86
C VAL A 58 11.73 -21.03 -1.70
N LEU A 59 10.42 -21.10 -1.96
CA LEU A 59 9.37 -21.31 -0.96
C LEU A 59 8.55 -22.57 -1.28
N THR A 60 7.47 -22.78 -0.55
CA THR A 60 6.50 -23.86 -0.77
C THR A 60 5.21 -23.31 -1.33
N ASP A 61 4.72 -23.88 -2.43
CA ASP A 61 3.43 -23.52 -3.02
C ASP A 61 2.23 -24.16 -2.29
N THR A 62 1.02 -23.79 -2.69
CA THR A 62 -0.24 -24.31 -2.12
C THR A 62 -0.50 -25.79 -2.39
N GLN A 63 0.35 -26.46 -3.20
CA GLN A 63 0.34 -27.91 -3.43
C GLN A 63 1.42 -28.62 -2.60
N GLY A 64 2.12 -27.91 -1.73
CA GLY A 64 3.21 -28.46 -0.92
C GLY A 64 4.50 -28.68 -1.70
N LYS A 65 4.65 -28.08 -2.90
CA LYS A 65 5.83 -28.26 -3.75
C LYS A 65 6.79 -27.09 -3.62
N LYS A 66 8.08 -27.38 -3.80
CA LYS A 66 9.11 -26.34 -3.89
C LYS A 66 8.82 -25.43 -5.08
N PHE A 67 8.85 -24.12 -4.84
CA PHE A 67 8.63 -23.09 -5.83
C PHE A 67 9.76 -22.07 -5.78
N ASP A 68 10.54 -21.98 -6.86
CA ASP A 68 11.54 -20.93 -7.05
C ASP A 68 10.88 -19.73 -7.75
N LEU A 69 10.78 -18.60 -7.05
CA LEU A 69 10.11 -17.40 -7.57
C LEU A 69 10.74 -16.91 -8.87
N ARG A 70 12.07 -16.88 -8.95
CA ARG A 70 12.77 -16.34 -10.13
C ARG A 70 12.62 -17.27 -11.31
N GLU A 71 12.88 -18.57 -11.11
CA GLU A 71 12.80 -19.56 -12.18
C GLU A 71 11.38 -19.67 -12.75
N ARG A 72 10.37 -19.74 -11.88
CA ARG A 72 8.99 -20.01 -12.28
C ARG A 72 8.29 -18.81 -12.92
N THR A 73 8.78 -17.60 -12.65
CA THR A 73 8.21 -16.35 -13.16
C THR A 73 9.16 -15.61 -14.12
N ALA A 74 10.25 -16.23 -14.54
CA ALA A 74 11.22 -15.64 -15.46
C ALA A 74 10.56 -15.20 -16.77
N GLY A 75 10.78 -13.95 -17.16
CA GLY A 75 10.25 -13.39 -18.41
C GLY A 75 8.72 -13.24 -18.44
N LYS A 76 8.05 -13.34 -17.28
CA LYS A 76 6.60 -13.19 -17.16
C LYS A 76 6.23 -11.92 -16.39
N PRO A 77 5.18 -11.20 -16.80
CA PRO A 77 4.67 -10.08 -16.01
C PRO A 77 4.17 -10.61 -14.68
N THR A 78 4.75 -10.12 -13.58
CA THR A 78 4.51 -10.68 -12.24
C THR A 78 4.12 -9.59 -11.27
N LEU A 79 2.97 -9.72 -10.61
CA LEU A 79 2.60 -8.93 -9.43
C LEU A 79 2.96 -9.71 -8.18
N LEU A 80 3.79 -9.14 -7.31
CA LEU A 80 4.19 -9.75 -6.04
C LEU A 80 3.60 -8.95 -4.89
N TYR A 81 2.94 -9.66 -3.98
CA TYR A 81 2.36 -9.09 -2.77
C TYR A 81 2.72 -9.93 -1.56
N PHE A 82 3.12 -9.25 -0.48
CA PHE A 82 3.35 -9.87 0.82
C PHE A 82 2.17 -9.54 1.73
N GLY A 83 1.49 -10.56 2.25
CA GLY A 83 0.35 -10.40 3.14
C GLY A 83 0.04 -11.68 3.91
N TYR A 84 -1.08 -11.73 4.63
CA TYR A 84 -1.49 -12.93 5.36
C TYR A 84 -3.01 -13.10 5.33
N THR A 85 -3.50 -14.34 5.41
CA THR A 85 -4.94 -14.62 5.15
C THR A 85 -5.90 -14.06 6.20
N ASN A 86 -5.42 -13.88 7.43
CA ASN A 86 -6.18 -13.29 8.55
C ASN A 86 -6.16 -11.76 8.59
N CYS A 87 -5.57 -11.10 7.60
CA CYS A 87 -5.60 -9.65 7.51
C CYS A 87 -7.05 -9.19 7.30
N PRO A 88 -7.60 -8.34 8.18
CA PRO A 88 -9.03 -8.02 8.18
C PRO A 88 -9.48 -7.04 7.08
N ASP A 89 -8.54 -6.47 6.33
CA ASP A 89 -8.82 -5.28 5.53
C ASP A 89 -8.06 -5.31 4.20
N VAL A 90 -6.79 -4.87 4.19
CA VAL A 90 -6.10 -4.54 2.94
C VAL A 90 -5.76 -5.76 2.08
N CYS A 91 -5.35 -6.90 2.68
CA CYS A 91 -4.97 -8.07 1.88
C CYS A 91 -6.11 -8.64 1.03
N PRO A 92 -7.32 -8.94 1.57
CA PRO A 92 -8.41 -9.41 0.74
C PRO A 92 -8.84 -8.37 -0.30
N LEU A 93 -8.83 -7.08 0.06
CA LEU A 93 -9.19 -6.01 -0.87
C LEU A 93 -8.21 -5.93 -2.06
N THR A 94 -6.90 -5.91 -1.81
CA THR A 94 -5.87 -5.87 -2.86
C THR A 94 -5.98 -7.07 -3.79
N MET A 95 -6.16 -8.29 -3.24
CA MET A 95 -6.30 -9.50 -4.07
C MET A 95 -7.59 -9.50 -4.88
N SER A 96 -8.70 -9.03 -4.32
CA SER A 96 -9.96 -8.85 -5.04
C SER A 96 -9.84 -7.83 -6.17
N ASN A 97 -9.18 -6.68 -5.92
CA ASN A 97 -8.96 -5.65 -6.94
C ASN A 97 -8.15 -6.19 -8.13
N ILE A 98 -7.05 -6.91 -7.86
CA ILE A 98 -6.24 -7.53 -8.91
C ILE A 98 -7.05 -8.61 -9.65
N ALA A 99 -7.84 -9.43 -8.96
CA ALA A 99 -8.66 -10.47 -9.58
C ALA A 99 -9.73 -9.89 -10.51
N ILE A 100 -10.39 -8.79 -10.10
CA ILE A 100 -11.35 -8.06 -10.94
C ILE A 100 -10.66 -7.53 -12.20
N ALA A 101 -9.53 -6.83 -12.04
CA ALA A 101 -8.78 -6.27 -13.15
C ALA A 101 -8.25 -7.35 -14.11
N LYS A 102 -7.72 -8.46 -13.57
CA LYS A 102 -7.25 -9.61 -14.36
C LYS A 102 -8.41 -10.20 -15.18
N LYS A 103 -9.60 -10.36 -14.61
CA LYS A 103 -10.77 -10.90 -15.33
C LYS A 103 -11.21 -10.05 -16.54
N ALA A 104 -10.86 -8.76 -16.57
CA ALA A 104 -11.14 -7.88 -17.70
C ALA A 104 -10.16 -8.07 -18.89
N LEU A 105 -9.04 -8.78 -18.68
CA LEU A 105 -8.07 -9.09 -19.74
C LEU A 105 -8.56 -10.20 -20.68
N PRO A 106 -8.07 -10.27 -21.93
CA PRO A 106 -8.19 -11.45 -22.77
C PRO A 106 -7.66 -12.71 -22.07
N LYS A 107 -8.24 -13.90 -22.36
CA LYS A 107 -7.89 -15.13 -21.65
C LYS A 107 -6.40 -15.48 -21.71
N ALA A 108 -5.75 -15.28 -22.86
CA ALA A 108 -4.31 -15.50 -23.02
C ALA A 108 -3.47 -14.59 -22.10
N ASP A 109 -3.90 -13.35 -21.91
CA ASP A 109 -3.22 -12.39 -21.03
C ASP A 109 -3.44 -12.71 -19.56
N GLN A 110 -4.62 -13.24 -19.19
CA GLN A 110 -4.89 -13.76 -17.85
C GLN A 110 -3.95 -14.91 -17.48
N GLU A 111 -3.69 -15.82 -18.43
CA GLU A 111 -2.79 -16.98 -18.23
C GLU A 111 -1.32 -16.56 -18.20
N ASN A 112 -0.96 -15.48 -18.91
CA ASN A 112 0.39 -14.94 -18.93
C ASN A 112 0.73 -14.19 -17.62
N LEU A 113 -0.21 -13.43 -17.06
CA LEU A 113 -0.01 -12.68 -15.81
C LEU A 113 0.19 -13.60 -14.61
N GLN A 114 1.31 -13.44 -13.92
CA GLN A 114 1.58 -14.13 -12.65
C GLN A 114 1.19 -13.21 -11.50
N VAL A 115 0.26 -13.63 -10.65
CA VAL A 115 -0.06 -12.94 -9.39
C VAL A 115 0.41 -13.84 -8.26
N VAL A 116 1.40 -13.37 -7.50
CA VAL A 116 2.09 -14.13 -6.47
C VAL A 116 1.82 -13.48 -5.12
N PHE A 117 1.18 -14.25 -4.24
CA PHE A 117 0.97 -13.91 -2.84
C PHE A 117 1.97 -14.68 -1.98
N VAL A 118 2.81 -13.97 -1.23
CA VAL A 118 3.73 -14.57 -0.26
C VAL A 118 3.17 -14.32 1.14
N SER A 119 2.89 -15.39 1.87
CA SER A 119 2.39 -15.29 3.24
C SER A 119 3.44 -14.67 4.17
N THR A 120 3.01 -13.78 5.05
CA THR A 120 3.80 -13.23 6.16
C THR A 120 3.47 -13.88 7.50
N ASP A 121 2.57 -14.86 7.52
CA ASP A 121 2.14 -15.61 8.71
C ASP A 121 2.18 -17.14 8.44
N PRO A 122 3.35 -17.71 8.16
CA PRO A 122 3.48 -19.09 7.71
C PRO A 122 3.06 -20.14 8.75
N GLU A 123 2.98 -19.78 10.04
CA GLU A 123 2.44 -20.65 11.09
C GLU A 123 0.94 -20.93 10.90
N HIS A 124 0.21 -19.95 10.37
CA HIS A 124 -1.23 -20.07 10.12
C HIS A 124 -1.53 -20.41 8.67
N ASP A 125 -0.84 -19.75 7.74
CA ASP A 125 -1.02 -19.89 6.30
C ASP A 125 -0.23 -21.11 5.79
N THR A 126 -0.65 -22.30 6.21
CA THR A 126 -0.17 -23.55 5.61
C THR A 126 -0.54 -23.59 4.12
N PRO A 127 0.13 -24.42 3.29
CA PRO A 127 -0.22 -24.56 1.87
C PRO A 127 -1.72 -24.75 1.60
N GLU A 128 -2.39 -25.55 2.43
CA GLU A 128 -3.81 -25.87 2.31
C GLU A 128 -4.71 -24.68 2.69
N VAL A 129 -4.38 -23.99 3.79
CA VAL A 129 -5.12 -22.80 4.25
C VAL A 129 -5.00 -21.68 3.21
N LEU A 130 -3.76 -21.39 2.80
CA LEU A 130 -3.46 -20.36 1.82
C LEU A 130 -4.13 -20.67 0.46
N GLY A 131 -4.04 -21.92 0.00
CA GLY A 131 -4.70 -22.35 -1.24
C GLY A 131 -6.22 -22.25 -1.19
N SER A 132 -6.83 -22.55 -0.05
CA SER A 132 -8.28 -22.43 0.13
C SER A 132 -8.72 -20.97 0.11
N TRP A 133 -7.96 -20.08 0.74
CA TRP A 133 -8.22 -18.64 0.75
C TRP A 133 -8.09 -18.03 -0.65
N LEU A 134 -7.00 -18.35 -1.39
CA LEU A 134 -6.74 -17.81 -2.72
C LEU A 134 -7.78 -18.25 -3.76
N LYS A 135 -8.31 -19.47 -3.66
CA LYS A 135 -9.41 -19.95 -4.54
C LYS A 135 -10.65 -19.05 -4.49
N GLY A 136 -10.89 -18.38 -3.35
CA GLY A 136 -11.96 -17.40 -3.22
C GLY A 136 -11.71 -16.09 -3.99
N GLN A 137 -10.45 -15.79 -4.30
CA GLN A 137 -10.04 -14.60 -5.05
C GLN A 137 -9.96 -14.92 -6.55
N ASP A 138 -9.01 -15.79 -6.92
CA ASP A 138 -8.77 -16.29 -8.26
C ASP A 138 -7.96 -17.61 -8.15
N PRO A 139 -8.43 -18.73 -8.75
CA PRO A 139 -7.79 -20.03 -8.62
C PRO A 139 -6.41 -20.13 -9.29
N ASP A 140 -6.05 -19.19 -10.17
CA ASP A 140 -4.74 -19.17 -10.83
C ASP A 140 -3.70 -18.39 -10.00
N PHE A 141 -4.09 -17.75 -8.89
CA PHE A 141 -3.13 -17.04 -8.04
C PHE A 141 -2.16 -18.02 -7.37
N ILE A 142 -0.88 -17.64 -7.37
CA ILE A 142 0.21 -18.43 -6.81
C ILE A 142 0.36 -18.03 -5.34
N GLY A 143 0.05 -18.94 -4.43
CA GLY A 143 0.32 -18.76 -3.01
C GLY A 143 1.62 -19.42 -2.61
N LEU A 144 2.47 -18.67 -1.90
CA LEU A 144 3.75 -19.14 -1.37
C LEU A 144 3.80 -18.96 0.15
N THR A 145 4.32 -19.96 0.85
CA THR A 145 4.56 -19.95 2.29
C THR A 145 5.90 -20.65 2.59
N GLY A 146 6.42 -20.51 3.80
CA GLY A 146 7.72 -21.10 4.17
C GLY A 146 8.33 -20.51 5.43
N ASP A 147 9.66 -20.59 5.53
CA ASP A 147 10.39 -20.02 6.66
C ASP A 147 10.26 -18.49 6.70
N PHE A 148 9.85 -17.95 7.86
CA PHE A 148 9.60 -16.52 8.02
C PHE A 148 10.85 -15.67 7.79
N ALA A 149 12.03 -16.12 8.25
CA ALA A 149 13.27 -15.38 8.07
C ALA A 149 13.64 -15.26 6.58
N THR A 150 13.39 -16.31 5.80
CA THR A 150 13.55 -16.31 4.34
C THR A 150 12.59 -15.32 3.67
N ILE A 151 11.31 -15.34 4.04
CA ILE A 151 10.28 -14.41 3.54
C ILE A 151 10.65 -12.96 3.86
N GLN A 152 10.97 -12.69 5.12
CA GLN A 152 11.36 -11.35 5.60
C GLN A 152 12.63 -10.85 4.88
N GLY A 153 13.63 -11.73 4.71
CA GLY A 153 14.85 -11.42 3.96
C GLY A 153 14.55 -11.00 2.53
N GLY A 154 13.71 -11.76 1.82
CA GLY A 154 13.30 -11.43 0.45
C GLY A 154 12.52 -10.13 0.35
N ALA A 155 11.55 -9.91 1.23
CA ALA A 155 10.75 -8.68 1.28
C ALA A 155 11.63 -7.42 1.48
N ARG A 156 12.63 -7.50 2.37
CA ARG A 156 13.57 -6.39 2.63
C ARG A 156 14.36 -5.99 1.40
N THR A 157 14.69 -6.93 0.49
CA THR A 157 15.42 -6.61 -0.75
C THR A 157 14.66 -5.69 -1.70
N ILE A 158 13.35 -5.59 -1.53
CA ILE A 158 12.47 -4.74 -2.32
C ILE A 158 11.78 -3.65 -1.48
N GLY A 159 12.38 -3.30 -0.34
CA GLY A 159 11.93 -2.20 0.52
C GLY A 159 10.68 -2.50 1.35
N ILE A 160 10.25 -3.77 1.43
CA ILE A 160 9.09 -4.18 2.23
C ILE A 160 9.57 -4.68 3.59
N SER A 161 9.15 -4.00 4.65
CA SER A 161 9.37 -4.46 6.02
C SER A 161 8.22 -5.36 6.46
N ILE A 162 8.55 -6.45 7.15
CA ILE A 162 7.59 -7.44 7.66
C ILE A 162 8.04 -7.81 9.07
N ASP A 163 7.12 -7.73 10.03
CA ASP A 163 7.33 -8.17 11.40
C ASP A 163 6.59 -9.48 11.65
N GLU A 164 7.11 -10.25 12.61
CA GLU A 164 6.46 -11.48 13.03
C GLU A 164 5.03 -11.20 13.49
N PRO A 165 4.06 -12.04 13.12
CA PRO A 165 2.69 -11.89 13.59
C PRO A 165 2.62 -11.94 15.11
N THR A 166 2.00 -10.93 15.71
CA THR A 166 1.71 -10.84 17.14
C THR A 166 0.22 -11.00 17.39
N LYS A 167 -0.20 -11.09 18.66
CA LYS A 167 -1.61 -11.04 19.04
C LYS A 167 -1.93 -9.67 19.62
N ASP A 168 -3.01 -9.06 19.15
CA ASP A 168 -3.55 -7.84 19.75
C ASP A 168 -4.20 -8.12 21.11
N LYS A 169 -4.70 -7.07 21.77
CA LYS A 169 -5.40 -7.16 23.07
C LYS A 169 -6.65 -8.07 23.08
N ASN A 170 -7.19 -8.39 21.91
CA ASN A 170 -8.35 -9.27 21.73
C ASN A 170 -7.93 -10.68 21.30
N GLY A 171 -6.64 -10.99 21.26
CA GLY A 171 -6.09 -12.28 20.82
C GLY A 171 -6.05 -12.46 19.30
N LYS A 172 -6.37 -11.42 18.52
CA LYS A 172 -6.36 -11.48 17.05
C LYS A 172 -4.93 -11.39 16.54
N ARG A 173 -4.60 -12.23 15.58
CA ARG A 173 -3.27 -12.24 14.95
C ARG A 173 -3.12 -11.04 14.00
N VAL A 174 -2.07 -10.26 14.22
CA VAL A 174 -1.75 -9.04 13.46
C VAL A 174 -0.27 -9.08 13.08
N SER A 175 0.03 -8.83 11.82
CA SER A 175 1.41 -8.69 11.34
C SER A 175 1.53 -7.33 10.67
N MET A 176 2.55 -6.57 11.02
CA MET A 176 2.92 -5.41 10.22
C MET A 176 3.62 -5.95 8.96
N HIS A 177 3.10 -5.58 7.80
CA HIS A 177 3.77 -5.82 6.53
C HIS A 177 3.57 -4.60 5.62
N GLY A 178 4.50 -4.37 4.70
CA GLY A 178 4.27 -3.41 3.63
C GLY A 178 3.04 -3.82 2.82
N LYS A 179 2.18 -2.86 2.52
CA LYS A 179 0.92 -3.09 1.79
C LYS A 179 1.08 -2.90 0.29
N GLN A 180 2.31 -2.84 -0.18
CA GLN A 180 2.60 -2.53 -1.57
C GLN A 180 2.56 -3.78 -2.44
N VAL A 181 2.10 -3.60 -3.69
CA VAL A 181 2.27 -4.60 -4.75
C VAL A 181 3.40 -4.14 -5.66
N ILE A 182 4.38 -5.02 -5.91
CA ILE A 182 5.48 -4.73 -6.84
C ILE A 182 5.22 -5.46 -8.16
N ALA A 183 5.21 -4.72 -9.26
CA ALA A 183 5.12 -5.29 -10.60
C ALA A 183 6.52 -5.49 -11.18
N PHE A 184 6.81 -6.73 -11.59
CA PHE A 184 8.03 -7.13 -12.27
C PHE A 184 7.80 -7.21 -13.77
N SER A 185 8.72 -6.61 -14.51
CA SER A 185 8.69 -6.52 -15.97
C SER A 185 9.05 -7.87 -16.61
N PRO A 186 8.33 -8.32 -17.66
CA PRO A 186 8.72 -9.50 -18.42
C PRO A 186 9.97 -9.30 -19.29
N LYS A 187 10.47 -8.06 -19.45
CA LYS A 187 11.63 -7.77 -20.31
C LYS A 187 12.96 -8.13 -19.64
N ASP A 188 13.03 -7.96 -18.32
CA ASP A 188 14.26 -7.95 -17.54
C ASP A 188 14.08 -8.45 -16.09
N ASP A 189 12.89 -8.94 -15.74
CA ASP A 189 12.53 -9.42 -14.40
C ASP A 189 12.71 -8.37 -13.28
N ALA A 190 12.80 -7.09 -13.64
CA ALA A 190 13.00 -6.00 -12.69
C ALA A 190 11.68 -5.46 -12.13
N GLY A 191 11.61 -5.22 -10.82
CA GLY A 191 10.46 -4.63 -10.14
C GLY A 191 10.43 -3.13 -10.39
N TYR A 192 9.60 -2.67 -11.30
CA TYR A 192 9.69 -1.33 -11.88
C TYR A 192 8.47 -0.44 -11.60
N VAL A 193 7.39 -1.03 -11.06
CA VAL A 193 6.20 -0.29 -10.60
C VAL A 193 5.84 -0.77 -9.20
N MET A 194 5.51 0.17 -8.32
CA MET A 194 4.98 -0.07 -6.99
C MET A 194 3.56 0.50 -6.92
N TYR A 195 2.62 -0.30 -6.42
CA TYR A 195 1.27 0.14 -6.09
C TYR A 195 1.13 0.29 -4.58
N GLY A 196 0.46 1.36 -4.15
CA GLY A 196 0.09 1.59 -2.74
C GLY A 196 -1.13 0.78 -2.30
N ASP A 197 -1.56 0.97 -1.04
CA ASP A 197 -2.78 0.34 -0.51
C ASP A 197 -4.08 1.04 -0.96
N ASP A 198 -3.94 2.19 -1.59
CA ASP A 198 -4.99 2.98 -2.23
C ASP A 198 -5.33 2.53 -3.66
N ALA A 199 -4.51 1.65 -4.25
CA ALA A 199 -4.72 1.16 -5.61
C ALA A 199 -6.03 0.37 -5.76
N THR A 200 -6.88 0.84 -6.67
CA THR A 200 -8.21 0.29 -6.92
C THR A 200 -8.21 -0.72 -8.06
N ALA A 201 -9.32 -1.46 -8.21
CA ALA A 201 -9.51 -2.33 -9.37
C ALA A 201 -9.42 -1.57 -10.71
N ASP A 202 -9.89 -0.33 -10.77
CA ASP A 202 -9.84 0.51 -11.98
C ASP A 202 -8.40 0.89 -12.35
N ASP A 203 -7.56 1.17 -11.34
CA ASP A 203 -6.14 1.44 -11.55
C ASP A 203 -5.42 0.22 -12.15
N TYR A 204 -5.63 -0.96 -11.54
CA TYR A 204 -5.08 -2.20 -12.09
C TYR A 204 -5.63 -2.49 -13.48
N GLN A 205 -6.92 -2.31 -13.73
CA GLN A 205 -7.53 -2.59 -15.04
C GLN A 205 -6.95 -1.69 -16.14
N LYS A 206 -6.70 -0.41 -15.82
CA LYS A 206 -6.07 0.56 -16.72
C LYS A 206 -4.60 0.20 -17.01
N ASP A 207 -3.88 -0.29 -16.01
CA ASP A 207 -2.43 -0.45 -16.08
C ASP A 207 -1.99 -1.85 -16.55
N LEU A 208 -2.74 -2.91 -16.21
CA LEU A 208 -2.40 -4.29 -16.55
C LEU A 208 -2.03 -4.49 -18.03
N PRO A 209 -2.75 -3.93 -19.03
CA PRO A 209 -2.35 -4.05 -20.44
C PRO A 209 -0.93 -3.57 -20.73
N LYS A 210 -0.46 -2.54 -20.03
CA LYS A 210 0.90 -2.02 -20.13
C LYS A 210 1.88 -2.91 -19.37
N LEU A 211 1.50 -3.34 -18.16
CA LEU A 211 2.34 -4.21 -17.33
C LEU A 211 2.66 -5.54 -18.01
N LEU A 212 1.70 -6.11 -18.75
CA LEU A 212 1.86 -7.35 -19.53
C LEU A 212 3.02 -7.29 -20.54
N THR A 213 3.37 -6.09 -21.00
CA THR A 213 4.46 -5.85 -21.96
C THR A 213 5.68 -5.18 -21.33
N GLY A 214 5.69 -4.97 -20.02
CA GLY A 214 6.74 -4.21 -19.33
C GLY A 214 6.77 -2.73 -19.74
N ALA A 215 5.63 -2.15 -20.09
CA ALA A 215 5.48 -0.72 -20.38
C ALA A 215 5.08 0.03 -19.10
N LYS A 216 5.52 1.29 -18.97
CA LYS A 216 5.20 2.14 -17.82
C LYS A 216 3.72 2.57 -17.84
N PRO A 217 2.98 2.47 -16.73
CA PRO A 217 1.58 2.90 -16.63
C PRO A 217 1.37 4.42 -16.73
#